data_AF-A0A7S2IMD9-F1
#
_entry.id   AF-A0A7S2IMD9-F1
#
_cell.length_a   1.000
_cell.length_b   1.000
_cell.length_c   1.000
_cell.angle_alpha   90.00
_cell.angle_beta   90.00
_cell.angle_gamma   90.00
#
_symmetry.space_group_name_H-M   'P 1'
#
loop_
_entity.id
_entity.type
_entity.pdbx_description
1 polymer ?
#
loop_
_entity_poly.entity_id
_entity_poly.type
_entity_poly.pdbx_seq_one_letter_code
_entity_poly.pdbx_strand_id
1 'polypeptide(L)'
;LKQAQTIAGEARWSWKRGSLVRMAAVARMLAGAAALVCCADAGTPTPSKGGGNDGTNQSVSIYSTSDQHDTDDQNWGGAFVALNKDLGRAVCWGDRAAGGECSGVDFGGVTNIYSTGSAFVALKKDLGQAVCWGNRRHGGDCSGIDFGGVTNIHNNDKAFVAWKKDLGQAVCWGWSGGGGACSDVDFG
;
A
#
# COMPACT_ATOMS: atom_id res chain seq x y z
N LEU A 1 34.55 -35.66 -18.22
CA LEU A 1 33.44 -36.40 -17.60
C LEU A 1 33.38 -36.05 -16.12
N LYS A 2 32.49 -35.15 -15.70
CA LYS A 2 32.15 -34.96 -14.29
C LYS A 2 30.64 -35.08 -14.17
N GLN A 3 30.21 -36.14 -13.51
CA GLN A 3 28.81 -36.42 -13.21
C GLN A 3 28.30 -35.42 -12.17
N ALA A 4 27.09 -34.90 -12.40
CA ALA A 4 26.32 -34.20 -11.39
C ALA A 4 25.63 -35.24 -10.49
N GLN A 5 25.86 -35.18 -9.19
CA GLN A 5 25.05 -35.90 -8.20
C GLN A 5 24.02 -34.94 -7.62
N THR A 6 22.75 -35.25 -7.88
CA THR A 6 21.57 -34.65 -7.26
C THR A 6 21.45 -35.17 -5.83
N ILE A 7 21.37 -34.26 -4.84
CA ILE A 7 20.96 -34.63 -3.47
C ILE A 7 19.64 -33.92 -3.20
N ALA A 8 18.55 -34.69 -3.28
CA ALA A 8 17.22 -34.28 -2.87
C ALA A 8 17.17 -34.33 -1.34
N GLY A 9 17.14 -33.16 -0.70
CA GLY A 9 16.86 -33.02 0.73
C GLY A 9 15.54 -32.28 0.91
N GLU A 10 14.44 -33.02 1.06
CA GLU A 10 13.16 -32.44 1.43
C GLU A 10 13.20 -32.01 2.90
N ALA A 11 13.26 -30.71 3.16
CA ALA A 11 13.06 -30.17 4.50
C ALA A 11 11.55 -30.09 4.78
N ARG A 12 11.04 -31.02 5.59
CA ARG A 12 9.65 -31.01 6.08
C ARG A 12 9.54 -29.99 7.20
N TRP A 13 8.77 -28.93 6.95
CA TRP A 13 8.44 -27.93 7.95
C TRP A 13 6.93 -27.90 8.18
N SER A 14 6.51 -27.95 9.45
CA SER A 14 5.13 -27.71 9.86
C SER A 14 4.98 -26.27 10.32
N TRP A 15 4.45 -25.41 9.44
CA TRP A 15 4.04 -24.05 9.78
C TRP A 15 2.55 -23.86 9.45
N LYS A 16 1.82 -23.13 10.29
CA LYS A 16 0.36 -22.91 10.13
C LYS A 16 0.06 -22.26 8.77
N ARG A 17 -0.87 -22.87 8.02
CA ARG A 17 -1.23 -22.58 6.61
C ARG A 17 -1.55 -21.11 6.26
N GLY A 18 -1.78 -20.23 7.22
CA GLY A 18 -2.12 -18.81 6.97
C GLY A 18 -0.94 -17.85 6.78
N SER A 19 0.22 -18.12 7.39
CA SER A 19 1.38 -17.20 7.37
C SER A 19 2.19 -17.30 6.06
N LEU A 20 2.22 -18.50 5.45
CA LEU A 20 2.98 -18.80 4.23
C LEU A 20 2.52 -18.00 3.00
N VAL A 21 1.23 -17.68 2.89
CA VAL A 21 0.68 -17.00 1.71
C VAL A 21 1.11 -15.53 1.67
N ARG A 22 1.26 -14.90 2.85
CA ARG A 22 1.38 -13.43 2.97
C ARG A 22 2.81 -12.92 2.78
N MET A 23 3.82 -13.62 3.34
CA MET A 23 5.24 -13.31 3.05
C MET A 23 5.65 -13.73 1.63
N ALA A 24 5.11 -14.84 1.12
CA ALA A 24 5.32 -15.24 -0.26
C ALA A 24 4.74 -14.23 -1.26
N ALA A 25 3.69 -13.49 -0.90
CA ALA A 25 3.10 -12.46 -1.75
C ALA A 25 4.04 -11.25 -1.93
N VAL A 26 4.63 -10.73 -0.85
CA VAL A 26 5.64 -9.64 -0.93
C VAL A 26 6.86 -10.10 -1.73
N ALA A 27 7.35 -11.33 -1.51
CA ALA A 27 8.43 -11.91 -2.30
C ALA A 27 8.05 -12.11 -3.80
N ARG A 28 6.77 -12.37 -4.12
CA ARG A 28 6.26 -12.52 -5.50
C ARG A 28 6.06 -11.19 -6.24
N MET A 29 5.97 -10.07 -5.54
CA MET A 29 5.92 -8.73 -6.16
C MET A 29 7.27 -8.27 -6.68
N LEU A 30 8.34 -8.80 -6.09
CA LEU A 30 9.73 -8.54 -6.44
C LEU A 30 10.23 -9.48 -7.52
N ALA A 31 9.72 -10.72 -7.55
CA ALA A 31 10.16 -11.75 -8.48
C ALA A 31 9.57 -11.59 -9.89
N GLY A 32 10.04 -10.57 -10.61
CA GLY A 32 10.30 -10.69 -12.04
C GLY A 32 11.65 -11.39 -12.22
N ALA A 33 11.68 -12.72 -12.08
CA ALA A 33 12.87 -13.59 -12.06
C ALA A 33 13.86 -13.36 -10.89
N ALA A 34 14.03 -14.43 -10.09
CA ALA A 34 15.05 -14.69 -9.09
C ALA A 34 14.98 -13.95 -7.72
N ALA A 35 15.17 -14.79 -6.69
CA ALA A 35 15.59 -14.51 -5.32
C ALA A 35 14.57 -13.89 -4.32
N LEU A 36 14.10 -14.79 -3.45
CA LEU A 36 13.73 -14.54 -2.05
C LEU A 36 14.72 -13.60 -1.35
N VAL A 37 14.21 -12.53 -0.71
CA VAL A 37 14.71 -12.09 0.60
C VAL A 37 13.52 -11.61 1.43
N CYS A 38 13.18 -12.35 2.48
CA CYS A 38 12.48 -11.82 3.65
C CYS A 38 13.30 -12.30 4.86
N CYS A 39 13.90 -11.35 5.58
CA CYS A 39 14.84 -11.61 6.66
C CYS A 39 14.22 -12.40 7.82
N ALA A 40 14.94 -13.40 8.30
CA ALA A 40 14.95 -13.80 9.71
C ALA A 40 16.30 -14.48 10.02
N ASP A 41 17.33 -13.69 10.35
CA ASP A 41 18.46 -14.21 11.14
C ASP A 41 18.41 -13.58 12.52
N ALA A 42 17.91 -14.36 13.47
CA ALA A 42 18.12 -14.15 14.89
C ALA A 42 19.49 -14.74 15.24
N GLY A 43 20.55 -13.97 15.01
CA GLY A 43 21.91 -14.39 15.30
C GLY A 43 22.89 -13.41 14.69
N THR A 44 23.59 -12.67 15.55
CA THR A 44 24.55 -11.61 15.18
C THR A 44 25.49 -12.00 14.03
N PRO A 45 25.47 -11.33 12.86
CA PRO A 45 26.50 -11.50 11.86
C PRO A 45 27.48 -10.32 11.86
N THR A 46 28.75 -10.66 12.02
CA THR A 46 29.91 -9.84 11.65
C THR A 46 29.81 -9.36 10.20
N PRO A 47 30.37 -8.17 9.85
CA PRO A 47 30.23 -7.61 8.52
C PRO A 47 31.11 -8.37 7.52
N SER A 48 30.53 -9.30 6.75
CA SER A 48 31.16 -9.84 5.55
C SER A 48 30.86 -8.95 4.36
N LYS A 49 31.93 -8.34 3.82
CA LYS A 49 31.96 -7.62 2.55
C LYS A 49 31.41 -8.53 1.43
N GLY A 50 30.30 -8.13 0.83
CA GLY A 50 29.68 -8.82 -0.30
C GLY A 50 28.41 -8.13 -0.77
N GLY A 51 28.46 -6.79 -0.93
CA GLY A 51 27.37 -6.01 -1.49
C GLY A 51 27.24 -6.28 -2.99
N GLY A 52 26.41 -7.26 -3.36
CA GLY A 52 25.84 -7.34 -4.69
C GLY A 52 24.53 -6.57 -4.70
N ASN A 53 24.56 -5.30 -5.11
CA ASN A 53 23.35 -4.62 -5.54
C ASN A 53 22.94 -5.25 -6.88
N ASP A 54 22.02 -6.22 -6.87
CA ASP A 54 21.19 -6.40 -8.05
C ASP A 54 20.30 -5.15 -8.15
N GLY A 55 20.33 -4.47 -9.29
CA GLY A 55 19.71 -3.15 -9.45
C GLY A 55 18.19 -3.18 -9.59
N THR A 56 17.46 -4.14 -9.00
CA THR A 56 16.04 -4.37 -9.36
C THR A 56 15.02 -4.03 -8.27
N ASN A 57 15.43 -3.62 -7.06
CA ASN A 57 14.51 -3.51 -5.93
C ASN A 57 14.45 -2.11 -5.25
N GLN A 58 14.36 -1.03 -6.04
CA GLN A 58 14.15 0.32 -5.50
C GLN A 58 12.69 0.84 -5.61
N SER A 59 11.82 0.11 -6.31
CA SER A 59 10.50 0.64 -6.72
C SER A 59 9.33 0.20 -5.86
N VAL A 60 9.61 -0.55 -4.78
CA VAL A 60 8.58 -0.97 -3.82
C VAL A 60 8.48 0.02 -2.67
N SER A 61 7.30 0.61 -2.52
CA SER A 61 6.94 1.48 -1.38
C SER A 61 5.90 0.81 -0.51
N ILE A 62 6.05 0.90 0.81
CA ILE A 62 5.07 0.38 1.78
C ILE A 62 4.32 1.56 2.41
N TYR A 63 3.01 1.42 2.50
CA TYR A 63 2.11 2.38 3.12
C TYR A 63 1.29 1.68 4.19
N SER A 64 0.86 2.41 5.21
CA SER A 64 0.07 1.89 6.32
C SER A 64 -1.05 2.85 6.71
N THR A 65 -2.16 2.33 7.21
CA THR A 65 -3.11 3.11 7.99
C THR A 65 -2.64 3.23 9.44
N SER A 66 -3.11 4.25 10.15
CA SER A 66 -2.82 4.45 11.58
C SER A 66 -3.75 3.59 12.44
N ASP A 67 -3.21 2.92 13.48
CA ASP A 67 -3.99 2.12 14.41
C ASP A 67 -4.60 3.03 15.50
N GLN A 68 -5.74 3.63 15.19
CA GLN A 68 -6.46 4.48 16.14
C GLN A 68 -7.80 3.85 16.49
N HIS A 69 -8.02 3.71 17.80
CA HIS A 69 -9.27 3.23 18.40
C HIS A 69 -10.37 4.29 18.21
N ASP A 70 -10.95 4.34 17.02
CA ASP A 70 -12.15 5.11 16.75
C ASP A 70 -13.35 4.37 17.32
N THR A 71 -13.88 4.86 18.45
CA THR A 71 -15.03 4.27 19.15
C THR A 71 -16.28 4.22 18.30
N ASP A 72 -16.35 5.04 17.25
CA ASP A 72 -17.55 5.22 16.43
C ASP A 72 -17.63 4.21 15.27
N ASP A 73 -16.51 3.51 14.98
CA ASP A 73 -16.34 2.77 13.73
C ASP A 73 -16.09 1.26 13.90
N GLN A 74 -16.07 0.73 15.13
CA GLN A 74 -15.84 -0.70 15.44
C GLN A 74 -14.63 -1.32 14.72
N ASN A 75 -13.69 -0.49 14.28
CA ASN A 75 -12.52 -0.89 13.50
C ASN A 75 -11.27 -0.69 14.37
N TRP A 76 -10.73 -1.80 14.85
CA TRP A 76 -9.62 -1.83 15.82
C TRP A 76 -8.30 -2.29 15.18
N GLY A 77 -8.14 -2.16 13.86
CA GLY A 77 -7.00 -2.72 13.16
C GLY A 77 -6.44 -1.82 12.06
N GLY A 78 -5.10 -1.80 11.99
CA GLY A 78 -4.34 -1.20 10.90
C GLY A 78 -4.25 -2.10 9.66
N ALA A 79 -4.06 -1.48 8.50
CA ALA A 79 -3.78 -2.15 7.25
C ALA A 79 -2.48 -1.63 6.61
N PHE A 80 -1.93 -2.43 5.72
CA PHE A 80 -0.72 -2.14 4.97
C PHE A 80 -0.92 -2.44 3.49
N VAL A 81 -0.21 -1.71 2.65
CA VAL A 81 -0.07 -2.00 1.22
C VAL A 81 1.38 -1.83 0.80
N ALA A 82 1.93 -2.85 0.15
CA ALA A 82 3.15 -2.72 -0.64
C ALA A 82 2.76 -2.42 -2.09
N LEU A 83 3.41 -1.45 -2.73
CA LEU A 83 3.19 -1.11 -4.14
C LEU A 83 4.52 -1.19 -4.87
N ASN A 84 4.59 -2.03 -5.91
CA ASN A 84 5.62 -1.95 -6.93
C ASN A 84 5.12 -0.99 -8.04
N LYS A 85 5.70 0.20 -8.10
CA LYS A 85 5.26 1.27 -9.02
C LYS A 85 5.52 0.93 -10.48
N ASP A 86 6.64 0.27 -10.77
CA ASP A 86 7.05 -0.05 -12.14
C ASP A 86 6.14 -1.09 -12.77
N LEU A 87 5.72 -2.08 -11.97
CA LEU A 87 4.84 -3.15 -12.44
C LEU A 87 3.36 -2.82 -12.27
N GLY A 88 3.01 -1.74 -11.54
CA GLY A 88 1.63 -1.44 -11.16
C GLY A 88 0.98 -2.56 -10.35
N ARG A 89 1.74 -3.22 -9.46
CA ARG A 89 1.27 -4.36 -8.64
C ARG A 89 1.31 -4.02 -7.16
N ALA A 90 0.26 -4.38 -6.45
CA ALA A 90 0.20 -4.20 -5.00
C ALA A 90 -0.28 -5.46 -4.27
N VAL A 91 0.02 -5.52 -2.97
CA VAL A 91 -0.41 -6.56 -2.03
C VAL A 91 -0.78 -5.83 -0.77
N CYS A 92 -1.97 -6.15 -0.27
CA CYS A 92 -2.49 -5.58 0.97
C CYS A 92 -2.63 -6.66 2.03
N TRP A 93 -2.45 -6.27 3.29
CA TRP A 93 -2.65 -7.12 4.44
C TRP A 93 -3.04 -6.30 5.67
N GLY A 94 -3.56 -6.97 6.69
CA GLY A 94 -4.07 -6.33 7.91
C GLY A 94 -5.59 -6.42 7.99
N ASP A 95 -6.22 -5.45 8.65
CA ASP A 95 -7.68 -5.41 8.78
C ASP A 95 -8.34 -5.12 7.43
N ARG A 96 -9.29 -5.98 7.04
CA ARG A 96 -10.05 -5.85 5.80
C ARG A 96 -10.84 -4.53 5.74
N ALA A 97 -11.45 -4.12 6.85
CA ALA A 97 -12.21 -2.88 6.93
C ALA A 97 -11.33 -1.64 6.81
N ALA A 98 -10.06 -1.72 7.24
CA ALA A 98 -9.07 -0.66 7.06
C ALA A 98 -8.37 -0.65 5.68
N GLY A 99 -8.70 -1.60 4.79
CA GLY A 99 -8.09 -1.70 3.46
C GLY A 99 -6.98 -2.75 3.33
N GLY A 100 -6.91 -3.71 4.26
CA GLY A 100 -6.02 -4.86 4.22
C GLY A 100 -6.35 -5.89 3.13
N GLU A 101 -7.38 -5.64 2.32
CA GLU A 101 -7.71 -6.40 1.10
C GLU A 101 -7.82 -5.44 -0.09
N CYS A 102 -7.10 -5.73 -1.17
CA CYS A 102 -7.10 -4.92 -2.40
C CYS A 102 -7.15 -5.76 -3.68
N SER A 103 -7.76 -6.94 -3.62
CA SER A 103 -7.93 -7.86 -4.77
C SER A 103 -8.73 -7.24 -5.94
N GLY A 104 -9.58 -6.25 -5.67
CA GLY A 104 -10.37 -5.52 -6.67
C GLY A 104 -9.83 -4.13 -7.02
N VAL A 105 -8.62 -3.76 -6.56
CA VAL A 105 -8.04 -2.44 -6.82
C VAL A 105 -7.05 -2.54 -7.99
N ASP A 106 -7.22 -1.68 -8.99
CA ASP A 106 -6.30 -1.57 -10.11
C ASP A 106 -5.18 -0.56 -9.81
N PHE A 107 -3.95 -1.07 -9.67
CA PHE A 107 -2.75 -0.28 -9.39
C PHE A 107 -1.96 0.13 -10.64
N GLY A 108 -2.46 -0.18 -11.84
CA GLY A 108 -1.86 0.25 -13.10
C GLY A 108 -1.78 1.78 -13.20
N GLY A 109 -0.58 2.32 -13.38
CA GLY A 109 -0.32 3.76 -13.48
C GLY A 109 -0.39 4.53 -12.15
N VAL A 110 -0.43 3.84 -11.00
CA VAL A 110 -0.40 4.49 -9.69
C VAL A 110 0.99 5.06 -9.41
N THR A 111 1.04 6.37 -9.12
CA THR A 111 2.28 7.08 -8.79
C THR A 111 2.50 7.17 -7.29
N ASN A 112 1.41 7.35 -6.54
CA ASN A 112 1.41 7.57 -5.09
C ASN A 112 0.20 6.92 -4.42
N ILE A 113 0.38 6.44 -3.21
CA ILE A 113 -0.69 6.04 -2.30
C ILE A 113 -0.65 6.97 -1.08
N TYR A 114 -1.83 7.35 -0.59
CA TYR A 114 -2.02 8.10 0.65
C TYR A 114 -2.97 7.31 1.55
N SER A 115 -2.90 7.52 2.86
CA SER A 115 -3.72 6.80 3.83
C SER A 115 -4.28 7.72 4.90
N THR A 116 -5.47 7.38 5.40
CA THR A 116 -6.02 7.87 6.67
C THR A 116 -5.84 6.78 7.74
N GLY A 117 -6.49 6.92 8.90
CA GLY A 117 -6.50 5.90 9.94
C GLY A 117 -7.16 4.58 9.50
N SER A 118 -8.01 4.57 8.48
CA SER A 118 -8.69 3.34 8.05
C SER A 118 -9.00 3.27 6.56
N ALA A 119 -8.41 4.12 5.73
CA ALA A 119 -8.62 4.07 4.29
C ALA A 119 -7.36 4.44 3.52
N PHE A 120 -7.36 4.10 2.23
CA PHE A 120 -6.31 4.46 1.30
C PHE A 120 -6.90 5.10 0.04
N VAL A 121 -6.07 5.89 -0.63
CA VAL A 121 -6.29 6.38 -1.98
C VAL A 121 -5.02 6.20 -2.82
N ALA A 122 -5.15 5.58 -3.98
CA ALA A 122 -4.09 5.43 -4.97
C ALA A 122 -4.31 6.43 -6.10
N LEU A 123 -3.40 7.39 -6.25
CA LEU A 123 -3.45 8.43 -7.27
C LEU A 123 -2.72 7.97 -8.54
N LYS A 124 -3.44 8.01 -9.66
CA LYS A 124 -2.92 7.84 -11.02
C LYS A 124 -2.75 9.23 -11.64
N LYS A 125 -1.71 9.94 -11.18
CA LYS A 125 -1.52 11.38 -11.45
C LYS A 125 -1.60 11.72 -12.93
N ASP A 126 -0.98 10.92 -13.79
CA ASP A 126 -0.91 11.16 -15.23
C ASP A 126 -2.27 11.00 -15.93
N LEU A 127 -3.17 10.22 -15.34
CA LEU A 127 -4.53 9.99 -15.85
C LEU A 127 -5.57 10.93 -15.21
N GLY A 128 -5.19 11.68 -14.16
CA GLY A 128 -6.16 12.44 -13.36
C GLY A 128 -7.22 11.56 -12.71
N GLN A 129 -6.85 10.33 -12.34
CA GLN A 129 -7.76 9.33 -11.75
C GLN A 129 -7.24 8.89 -10.38
N ALA A 130 -8.13 8.39 -9.52
CA ALA A 130 -7.73 7.73 -8.30
C ALA A 130 -8.66 6.55 -7.99
N VAL A 131 -8.18 5.64 -7.14
CA VAL A 131 -8.97 4.53 -6.59
C VAL A 131 -8.86 4.56 -5.08
N CYS A 132 -10.00 4.49 -4.40
CA CYS A 132 -10.06 4.48 -2.94
C CYS A 132 -10.55 3.12 -2.43
N TRP A 133 -10.07 2.71 -1.26
CA TRP A 133 -10.51 1.49 -0.60
C TRP A 133 -10.32 1.58 0.92
N GLY A 134 -10.92 0.65 1.66
CA GLY A 134 -10.98 0.66 3.13
C GLY A 134 -12.28 1.28 3.64
N ASN A 135 -12.23 1.90 4.82
CA ASN A 135 -13.40 2.43 5.50
C ASN A 135 -13.95 3.65 4.76
N ARG A 136 -15.18 3.55 4.28
CA ARG A 136 -15.87 4.62 3.55
C ARG A 136 -15.98 5.92 4.35
N ARG A 137 -16.20 5.85 5.67
CA ARG A 137 -16.29 7.03 6.54
C ARG A 137 -14.98 7.80 6.60
N HIS A 138 -13.84 7.13 6.44
CA HIS A 138 -12.50 7.73 6.47
C HIS A 138 -11.96 7.99 5.06
N GLY A 139 -12.82 7.98 4.04
CA GLY A 139 -12.45 8.31 2.65
C GLY A 139 -12.13 7.11 1.76
N GLY A 140 -12.48 5.89 2.18
CA GLY A 140 -12.35 4.66 1.37
C GLY A 140 -13.30 4.56 0.19
N ASP A 141 -14.12 5.58 -0.07
CA ASP A 141 -14.95 5.73 -1.26
C ASP A 141 -14.73 7.13 -1.85
N CYS A 142 -14.32 7.18 -3.12
CA CYS A 142 -14.13 8.42 -3.87
C CYS A 142 -14.80 8.36 -5.25
N SER A 143 -15.84 7.53 -5.40
CA SER A 143 -16.60 7.40 -6.67
C SER A 143 -17.25 8.69 -7.17
N GLY A 144 -17.54 9.64 -6.27
CA GLY A 144 -18.09 10.96 -6.59
C GLY A 144 -17.06 12.07 -6.75
N ILE A 145 -15.76 11.75 -6.71
CA ILE A 145 -14.69 12.74 -6.71
C ILE A 145 -14.01 12.78 -8.09
N ASP A 146 -13.96 13.98 -8.67
CA ASP A 146 -13.18 14.23 -9.88
C ASP A 146 -11.73 14.57 -9.51
N PHE A 147 -10.79 13.75 -9.98
CA PHE A 147 -9.34 13.91 -9.78
C PHE A 147 -8.63 14.60 -10.95
N GLY A 148 -9.37 15.10 -11.95
CA GLY A 148 -8.81 15.90 -13.03
C GLY A 148 -8.01 17.10 -12.51
N GLY A 149 -6.75 17.21 -12.94
CA GLY A 149 -5.83 18.29 -12.50
C GLY A 149 -5.32 18.15 -11.07
N VAL A 150 -5.62 17.06 -10.35
CA VAL A 150 -5.08 16.80 -9.02
C VAL A 150 -3.62 16.39 -9.14
N THR A 151 -2.74 17.16 -8.49
CA THR A 151 -1.29 16.91 -8.53
C THR A 151 -0.74 16.29 -7.26
N ASN A 152 -1.45 16.49 -6.14
CA ASN A 152 -1.12 15.94 -4.84
C ASN A 152 -2.38 15.78 -3.98
N ILE A 153 -2.35 14.81 -3.08
CA ILE A 153 -3.36 14.62 -2.04
C ILE A 153 -2.67 14.83 -0.70
N HIS A 154 -3.39 15.47 0.22
CA HIS A 154 -3.01 15.56 1.62
C HIS A 154 -4.06 14.85 2.46
N ASN A 155 -3.64 14.33 3.61
CA ASN A 155 -4.49 13.55 4.48
C ASN A 155 -4.25 13.95 5.94
N ASN A 156 -5.25 13.70 6.76
CA ASN A 156 -5.08 13.53 8.20
C ASN A 156 -5.57 12.13 8.58
N ASP A 157 -5.85 11.89 9.86
CA ASP A 157 -6.30 10.57 10.32
C ASP A 157 -7.70 10.19 9.84
N LYS A 158 -8.52 11.13 9.35
CA LYS A 158 -9.96 10.93 9.12
C LYS A 158 -10.46 11.36 7.74
N ALA A 159 -9.69 12.19 7.03
CA ALA A 159 -10.11 12.82 5.79
C ALA A 159 -8.91 13.07 4.87
N PHE A 160 -9.25 13.29 3.61
CA PHE A 160 -8.34 13.66 2.54
C PHE A 160 -8.75 15.02 1.94
N VAL A 161 -7.77 15.70 1.37
CA VAL A 161 -7.96 16.87 0.51
C VAL A 161 -7.08 16.76 -0.72
N ALA A 162 -7.67 17.00 -1.89
CA ALA A 162 -6.98 17.03 -3.18
C ALA A 162 -6.97 18.46 -3.72
N TRP A 163 -5.80 18.94 -4.11
CA TRP A 163 -5.63 20.29 -4.68
C TRP A 163 -5.57 20.23 -6.21
N LYS A 164 -6.48 20.94 -6.88
CA LYS A 164 -6.54 21.15 -8.33
C LYS A 164 -5.89 22.48 -8.67
N LYS A 165 -4.58 22.44 -8.92
CA LYS A 165 -3.76 23.64 -9.13
C LYS A 165 -4.28 24.54 -10.25
N ASP A 166 -4.77 23.94 -11.34
CA ASP A 166 -5.20 24.70 -12.53
C ASP A 166 -6.52 25.44 -12.34
N LEU A 167 -7.37 24.97 -11.41
CA LEU A 167 -8.67 25.56 -11.13
C LEU A 167 -8.68 26.43 -9.87
N GLY A 168 -7.61 26.37 -9.05
CA GLY A 168 -7.60 26.99 -7.72
C GLY A 168 -8.63 26.37 -6.77
N GLN A 169 -8.98 25.09 -6.98
CA GLN A 169 -10.03 24.41 -6.24
C GLN A 169 -9.47 23.25 -5.42
N ALA A 170 -10.05 23.02 -4.25
CA ALA A 170 -9.82 21.81 -3.47
C ALA A 170 -11.08 20.95 -3.42
N VAL A 171 -10.88 19.64 -3.31
CA VAL A 171 -11.96 18.70 -3.00
C VAL A 171 -11.57 17.92 -1.77
N CYS A 172 -12.47 17.86 -0.79
CA CYS A 172 -12.28 17.11 0.44
C CYS A 172 -13.27 15.95 0.52
N TRP A 173 -12.84 14.86 1.13
CA TRP A 173 -13.69 13.69 1.38
C TRP A 173 -13.20 12.91 2.60
N GLY A 174 -14.05 12.01 3.10
CA GLY A 174 -13.85 11.31 4.36
C GLY A 174 -14.77 11.85 5.44
N TRP A 175 -14.34 11.80 6.70
CA TRP A 175 -15.24 12.10 7.81
C TRP A 175 -15.50 13.60 7.92
N SER A 176 -16.77 14.01 7.88
CA SER A 176 -17.16 15.43 7.92
C SER A 176 -16.62 16.17 9.15
N GLY A 177 -16.67 15.55 10.33
CA GLY A 177 -16.11 16.11 11.57
C GLY A 177 -14.58 16.19 11.60
N GLY A 178 -13.89 15.49 10.70
CA GLY A 178 -12.43 15.46 10.56
C GLY A 178 -11.89 16.26 9.38
N GLY A 179 -12.72 17.12 8.75
CA GLY A 179 -12.32 17.92 7.58
C GLY A 179 -12.67 17.30 6.22
N GLY A 180 -13.50 16.25 6.20
CA GLY A 180 -13.98 15.64 4.95
C GLY A 180 -14.96 16.51 4.16
N ALA A 181 -15.37 17.67 4.70
CA ALA A 181 -16.13 18.69 4.00
C ALA A 181 -15.38 20.02 4.07
N CYS A 182 -15.15 20.66 2.92
CA CYS A 182 -14.44 21.93 2.82
C CYS A 182 -15.12 22.92 1.86
N SER A 183 -16.45 22.84 1.72
CA SER A 183 -17.24 23.80 0.93
C SER A 183 -17.08 25.25 1.41
N ASP A 184 -16.80 25.41 2.70
CA ASP A 184 -16.76 26.71 3.38
C ASP A 184 -15.31 27.23 3.52
N VAL A 185 -14.34 26.51 2.94
CA VAL A 185 -12.92 26.88 2.99
C VAL A 185 -12.56 27.57 1.69
N ASP A 186 -12.10 28.82 1.82
CA ASP A 186 -11.50 29.55 0.73
C ASP A 186 -10.05 29.12 0.56
N PHE A 187 -9.70 28.63 -0.63
CA PHE A 187 -8.35 28.19 -0.98
C PHE A 187 -7.64 29.17 -1.93
N GLY A 188 -8.24 30.33 -2.27
CA GLY A 188 -7.65 31.35 -3.14
C GLY A 188 -8.64 32.37 -3.69
#